data_AF-A0AAD9QJX2-F1
#
_entry.id   AF-A0AAD9QJX2-F1
#
_cell.length_a   1.000
_cell.length_b   1.000
_cell.length_c   1.000
_cell.angle_alpha   90.00
_cell.angle_beta   90.00
_cell.angle_gamma   90.00
#
_symmetry.space_group_name_H-M   'P 1'
#
loop_
_entity.id
_entity.type
_entity.pdbx_description
1 polymer ?
#
loop_
_entity_poly.entity_id
_entity_poly.type
_entity_poly.pdbx_seq_one_letter_code
_entity_poly.pdbx_strand_id
1 'polypeptide(L)'
;MNVGTILFEKTGQAPSPSKDFHQLLVTEKQVILRTWRITMRKDQRYIPPSQRKIPLDEFDEDTMFQTEISRIFGMETLRLVHGIVCKDWLARLPKDILILIAGFLDLVDIARLGSVCRSLHKVCTSDLLWKDIFVRHCDTITQETKELAQELGWKKVFFTNKIQLQVQMRRRKERHSAELKKKPAPREEKIPQTFVTQTNGHGL
;
A
#
# COMPACT_ATOMS: atom_id res chain seq x y z
N MET A 1 12.31 -13.62 -35.88
CA MET A 1 12.53 -12.44 -35.02
C MET A 1 12.01 -12.80 -33.63
N ASN A 2 12.88 -12.95 -32.64
CA ASN A 2 12.46 -13.19 -31.25
C ASN A 2 11.91 -11.88 -30.69
N VAL A 3 10.64 -11.61 -31.02
CA VAL A 3 9.82 -10.70 -30.24
C VAL A 3 9.74 -11.38 -28.88
N GLY A 4 10.33 -10.80 -27.83
CA GLY A 4 10.28 -11.35 -26.47
C GLY A 4 8.83 -11.48 -25.98
N THR A 5 8.63 -11.72 -24.69
CA THR A 5 7.28 -11.80 -24.11
C THR A 5 6.44 -10.59 -24.51
N ILE A 6 5.30 -10.84 -25.15
CA ILE A 6 4.34 -9.80 -25.54
C ILE A 6 3.41 -9.59 -24.34
N LEU A 7 3.42 -8.37 -23.81
CA LEU A 7 2.60 -7.98 -22.66
C LEU A 7 1.22 -7.47 -23.10
N PHE A 8 1.16 -6.84 -24.28
CA PHE A 8 -0.08 -6.33 -24.84
C PHE A 8 0.00 -6.27 -26.36
N GLU A 9 -1.11 -6.60 -27.02
CA GLU A 9 -1.27 -6.51 -28.46
C GLU A 9 -2.65 -5.94 -28.78
N LYS A 10 -2.69 -4.98 -29.72
CA LYS A 10 -3.93 -4.45 -30.26
C LYS A 10 -3.78 -4.13 -31.74
N THR A 11 -4.74 -4.58 -32.54
CA THR A 11 -4.84 -4.24 -33.96
C THR A 11 -6.01 -3.29 -34.20
N GLY A 12 -5.90 -2.43 -35.21
CA GLY A 12 -6.94 -1.44 -35.49
C GLY A 12 -6.68 -0.70 -36.79
N GLN A 13 -7.74 -0.11 -37.33
CA GLN A 13 -7.66 0.75 -38.50
C GLN A 13 -7.60 2.20 -38.05
N ALA A 14 -6.71 3.00 -38.64
CA ALA A 14 -6.65 4.42 -38.38
C ALA A 14 -7.96 5.12 -38.78
N PRO A 15 -8.38 6.17 -38.06
CA PRO A 15 -9.50 6.98 -38.48
C PRO A 15 -9.22 7.65 -39.83
N SER A 16 -10.29 8.13 -40.48
CA SER A 16 -10.17 8.95 -41.69
C SER A 16 -9.19 10.11 -41.48
N PRO A 17 -8.37 10.47 -42.48
CA PRO A 17 -8.46 10.05 -43.88
C PRO A 17 -7.58 8.84 -44.28
N SER A 18 -6.63 8.41 -43.44
CA SER A 18 -5.62 7.41 -43.85
C SER A 18 -6.22 6.02 -44.02
N LYS A 19 -7.05 5.56 -43.07
CA LYS A 19 -7.62 4.20 -43.06
C LYS A 19 -6.57 3.07 -43.17
N ASP A 20 -5.32 3.36 -42.85
CA ASP A 20 -4.26 2.36 -42.80
C ASP A 20 -4.47 1.39 -41.63
N PHE A 21 -3.96 0.18 -41.76
CA PHE A 21 -4.08 -0.84 -40.72
C PHE A 21 -2.85 -0.80 -39.82
N HIS A 22 -3.06 -0.86 -38.51
CA HIS A 22 -2.01 -0.76 -37.51
C HIS A 22 -2.07 -1.92 -36.52
N GLN A 23 -0.90 -2.34 -36.05
CA GLN A 23 -0.72 -3.29 -34.95
C GLN A 23 0.20 -2.66 -33.92
N LEU A 24 -0.30 -2.49 -32.70
CA LEU A 24 0.44 -2.05 -31.54
C LEU A 24 0.84 -3.27 -30.72
N LEU A 25 2.13 -3.39 -30.43
CA LEU A 25 2.71 -4.45 -29.61
C LEU A 25 3.53 -3.82 -28.49
N VAL A 26 3.26 -4.20 -27.25
CA VAL A 26 4.08 -3.82 -26.10
C VAL A 26 4.79 -5.07 -25.62
N THR A 27 6.12 -4.99 -25.59
CA THR A 27 7.00 -6.05 -25.09
C THR A 27 7.67 -5.59 -23.79
N GLU A 28 8.38 -6.49 -23.11
CA GLU A 28 9.14 -6.16 -21.89
C GLU A 28 10.23 -5.09 -22.09
N LYS A 29 10.65 -4.80 -23.33
CA LYS A 29 11.78 -3.90 -23.61
C LYS A 29 11.45 -2.72 -24.51
N GLN A 30 10.36 -2.80 -25.28
CA GLN A 30 10.03 -1.81 -26.29
C GLN A 30 8.54 -1.84 -26.66
N VAL A 31 8.06 -0.69 -27.13
CA VAL A 31 6.75 -0.54 -27.77
C VAL A 31 6.95 -0.47 -29.28
N ILE A 32 6.19 -1.28 -30.02
CA ILE A 32 6.28 -1.43 -31.46
C ILE A 32 4.95 -1.06 -32.08
N LEU A 33 4.96 -0.10 -33.01
CA LEU A 33 3.81 0.19 -33.88
C LEU A 33 4.15 -0.27 -35.30
N ARG A 34 3.41 -1.24 -35.81
CA ARG A 34 3.48 -1.68 -37.21
C ARG A 34 2.35 -1.07 -38.00
N THR A 35 2.65 -0.61 -39.21
CA THR A 35 1.70 0.05 -40.09
C THR A 35 1.70 -0.61 -41.46
N TRP A 36 0.53 -1.08 -41.88
CA TRP A 36 0.24 -1.55 -43.22
C TRP A 36 -0.51 -0.45 -43.95
N ARG A 37 0.16 0.14 -44.93
CA ARG A 37 -0.45 1.16 -45.77
C ARG A 37 -1.48 0.52 -46.70
N ILE A 38 -2.73 0.94 -46.60
CA ILE A 38 -3.82 0.43 -47.44
C ILE A 38 -3.98 1.37 -48.63
N THR A 39 -3.62 0.89 -49.83
CA THR A 39 -3.63 1.67 -51.07
C THR A 39 -4.29 0.90 -52.21
N MET A 40 -5.03 1.61 -53.05
CA MET A 40 -5.66 1.04 -54.25
C MET A 40 -4.68 0.90 -55.42
N ARG A 41 -3.51 1.54 -55.33
CA ARG A 41 -2.53 1.55 -56.42
C ARG A 41 -1.78 0.23 -56.47
N LYS A 42 -1.81 -0.44 -57.62
CA LYS A 42 -1.29 -1.81 -57.79
C LYS A 42 0.22 -1.92 -57.59
N ASP A 43 0.95 -0.86 -57.91
CA ASP A 43 2.40 -0.70 -57.75
C ASP A 43 2.85 -0.68 -56.27
N GLN A 44 1.96 -0.27 -55.36
CA GLN A 44 2.27 -0.14 -53.94
C GLN A 44 1.79 -1.32 -53.08
N ARG A 45 1.17 -2.35 -53.68
CA ARG A 45 0.61 -3.51 -52.94
C ARG A 45 1.65 -4.43 -52.32
N TYR A 46 2.89 -4.39 -52.80
CA TYR A 46 3.98 -5.24 -52.30
C TYR A 46 4.90 -4.52 -51.32
N ILE A 47 4.55 -3.31 -50.88
CA ILE A 47 5.34 -2.58 -49.89
C ILE A 47 5.16 -3.28 -48.53
N PRO A 48 6.26 -3.72 -47.89
CA PRO A 48 6.18 -4.35 -46.57
C PRO A 48 5.70 -3.34 -45.51
N PRO A 49 5.11 -3.80 -44.41
CA PRO A 49 4.68 -2.92 -43.34
C PRO A 49 5.86 -2.17 -42.73
N SER A 50 5.67 -0.88 -42.48
CA SER A 50 6.64 -0.10 -41.71
C SER A 50 6.53 -0.46 -40.23
N GLN A 51 7.65 -0.35 -39.51
CA GLN A 51 7.70 -0.59 -38.07
C GLN A 51 8.43 0.55 -37.39
N ARG A 52 7.78 1.16 -36.41
CA ARG A 52 8.40 2.08 -35.46
C ARG A 52 8.53 1.38 -34.13
N LYS A 53 9.72 1.43 -33.53
CA LYS A 53 10.04 0.79 -32.25
C LYS A 53 10.64 1.84 -31.33
N ILE A 54 10.19 1.87 -30.09
CA ILE A 54 10.67 2.80 -29.07
C ILE A 54 10.98 1.98 -27.81
N PRO A 55 12.18 2.12 -27.20
CA PRO A 55 12.48 1.48 -25.93
C PRO A 55 11.58 2.05 -24.82
N LEU A 56 11.34 1.27 -23.75
CA LEU A 56 10.41 1.71 -22.69
C LEU A 56 10.80 3.04 -22.05
N ASP A 57 12.10 3.28 -21.87
CA ASP A 57 12.62 4.46 -21.16
C ASP A 57 12.42 5.77 -21.96
N GLU A 58 12.33 5.69 -23.29
CA GLU A 58 12.13 6.85 -24.18
C GLU A 58 10.64 7.09 -24.50
N PHE A 59 9.75 6.20 -24.06
CA PHE A 59 8.34 6.26 -24.42
C PHE A 59 7.66 7.56 -23.94
N ASP A 60 8.02 8.05 -22.75
CA ASP A 60 7.46 9.27 -22.18
C ASP A 60 7.94 10.54 -22.92
N GLU A 61 9.14 10.49 -23.53
CA GLU A 61 9.71 11.61 -24.28
C GLU A 61 9.10 11.74 -25.69
N ASP A 62 8.73 10.61 -26.32
CA ASP A 62 8.15 10.59 -27.67
C ASP A 62 6.65 10.91 -27.68
N THR A 63 6.34 12.20 -27.50
CA THR A 63 4.97 12.74 -27.56
C THR A 63 4.26 12.45 -28.88
N MET A 64 5.00 12.36 -30.00
CA MET A 64 4.45 12.07 -31.32
C MET A 64 3.95 10.63 -31.39
N PHE A 65 4.70 9.68 -30.84
CA PHE A 65 4.30 8.28 -30.79
C PHE A 65 3.08 8.07 -29.88
N GLN A 66 3.04 8.73 -28.72
CA GLN A 66 1.87 8.68 -27.84
C GLN A 66 0.62 9.25 -28.51
N THR A 67 0.76 10.37 -29.22
CA THR A 67 -0.32 10.99 -29.99
C THR A 67 -0.83 10.08 -31.10
N GLU A 68 0.06 9.37 -31.79
CA GLU A 68 -0.28 8.41 -32.83
C GLU A 68 -1.08 7.22 -32.25
N ILE A 69 -0.63 6.65 -31.12
CA ILE A 69 -1.35 5.57 -30.42
C ILE A 69 -2.74 6.05 -29.99
N SER A 70 -2.83 7.23 -29.38
CA SER A 70 -4.11 7.81 -28.94
C SER A 70 -5.05 8.04 -30.12
N ARG A 71 -4.55 8.59 -31.24
CA ARG A 71 -5.34 8.85 -32.43
C ARG A 71 -5.91 7.58 -33.06
N ILE A 72 -5.11 6.50 -33.10
CA ILE A 72 -5.49 5.25 -33.77
C ILE A 72 -6.33 4.35 -32.85
N PHE A 73 -5.92 4.18 -31.60
CA PHE A 73 -6.50 3.20 -30.68
C PHE A 73 -7.30 3.81 -29.52
N GLY A 74 -7.31 5.14 -29.40
CA GLY A 74 -7.99 5.88 -28.34
C GLY A 74 -7.13 6.11 -27.10
N MET A 75 -7.56 7.09 -26.29
CA MET A 75 -6.90 7.49 -25.05
C MET A 75 -6.78 6.35 -24.02
N GLU A 76 -7.79 5.47 -23.92
CA GLU A 76 -7.74 4.36 -22.96
C GLU A 76 -6.65 3.34 -23.30
N THR A 77 -6.39 3.11 -24.59
CA THR A 77 -5.29 2.24 -25.02
C THR A 77 -3.95 2.88 -24.67
N LEU A 78 -3.78 4.18 -24.93
CA LEU A 78 -2.57 4.89 -24.54
C LEU A 78 -2.36 4.81 -23.03
N ARG A 79 -3.41 5.02 -22.23
CA ARG A 79 -3.36 4.94 -20.76
C ARG A 79 -2.93 3.55 -20.26
N LEU A 80 -3.42 2.49 -20.91
CA LEU A 80 -3.03 1.12 -20.61
C LEU A 80 -1.56 0.86 -20.97
N VAL A 81 -1.14 1.24 -22.17
CA VAL A 81 0.26 1.09 -22.64
C VAL A 81 1.21 1.83 -21.71
N HIS A 82 0.90 3.07 -21.37
CA HIS A 82 1.67 3.86 -20.41
C HIS A 82 1.72 3.20 -19.03
N GLY A 83 0.64 2.55 -18.59
CA GLY A 83 0.64 1.78 -17.34
C GLY A 83 1.56 0.57 -17.36
N ILE A 84 1.69 -0.09 -18.51
CA ILE A 84 2.61 -1.22 -18.71
C ILE A 84 4.06 -0.73 -18.75
N VAL A 85 4.33 0.37 -19.44
CA VAL A 85 5.66 0.99 -19.57
C VAL A 85 6.16 1.45 -18.20
N CYS A 86 5.39 2.27 -17.48
CA CYS A 86 5.79 2.84 -16.19
C CYS A 86 5.65 1.85 -15.02
N LYS A 87 4.97 0.72 -15.22
CA LYS A 87 4.71 -0.31 -14.20
C LYS A 87 4.01 0.24 -12.95
N ASP A 88 3.19 1.28 -13.11
CA ASP A 88 2.47 1.98 -12.03
C ASP A 88 1.00 1.50 -11.88
N TRP A 89 0.74 0.24 -12.23
CA TRP A 89 -0.57 -0.41 -12.21
C TRP A 89 -1.31 -0.26 -10.88
N LEU A 90 -0.59 -0.39 -9.75
CA LEU A 90 -1.17 -0.19 -8.43
C LEU A 90 -1.77 1.22 -8.28
N ALA A 91 -1.03 2.26 -8.62
CA ALA A 91 -1.47 3.65 -8.46
C ALA A 91 -2.61 4.06 -9.41
N ARG A 92 -2.88 3.26 -10.45
CA ARG A 92 -3.96 3.47 -11.42
C ARG A 92 -5.28 2.80 -11.04
N LEU A 93 -5.27 1.91 -10.03
CA LEU A 93 -6.49 1.24 -9.58
C LEU A 93 -7.52 2.24 -9.03
N PRO A 94 -8.82 1.88 -9.08
CA PRO A 94 -9.86 2.65 -8.41
C PRO A 94 -9.55 2.82 -6.92
N LYS A 95 -9.88 3.99 -6.37
CA LYS A 95 -9.58 4.35 -4.98
C LYS A 95 -10.14 3.34 -3.98
N ASP A 96 -11.33 2.81 -4.22
CA ASP A 96 -12.00 1.87 -3.32
C ASP A 96 -11.24 0.53 -3.24
N ILE A 97 -10.70 0.06 -4.37
CA ILE A 97 -9.85 -1.14 -4.42
C ILE A 97 -8.52 -0.88 -3.72
N LEU A 98 -7.94 0.30 -3.90
CA LEU A 98 -6.71 0.69 -3.21
C LEU A 98 -6.90 0.76 -1.69
N ILE A 99 -8.04 1.27 -1.21
CA ILE A 99 -8.39 1.28 0.21
C ILE A 99 -8.49 -0.17 0.72
N LEU A 100 -9.17 -1.05 -0.02
CA LEU A 100 -9.29 -2.46 0.35
C LEU A 100 -7.93 -3.15 0.46
N ILE A 101 -7.06 -3.00 -0.54
CA ILE A 101 -5.70 -3.55 -0.54
C ILE A 101 -4.89 -2.99 0.63
N ALA A 102 -4.92 -1.68 0.84
CA ALA A 102 -4.20 -1.03 1.93
C ALA A 102 -4.71 -1.46 3.31
N GLY A 103 -6.00 -1.81 3.45
CA GLY A 103 -6.57 -2.30 4.71
C GLY A 103 -6.03 -3.66 5.16
N PHE A 104 -5.40 -4.44 4.26
CA PHE A 104 -4.72 -5.69 4.59
C PHE A 104 -3.24 -5.50 4.96
N LEU A 105 -2.71 -4.30 4.86
CA LEU A 105 -1.32 -4.00 5.19
C LEU A 105 -1.16 -3.58 6.65
N ASP A 106 0.02 -3.86 7.20
CA ASP A 106 0.42 -3.35 8.50
C ASP A 106 0.62 -1.83 8.46
N LEU A 107 0.51 -1.17 9.63
CA LEU A 107 0.66 0.28 9.75
C LEU A 107 1.99 0.81 9.18
N VAL A 108 3.07 0.03 9.32
CA VAL A 108 4.39 0.38 8.78
C VAL A 108 4.38 0.36 7.26
N ASP A 109 3.76 -0.65 6.66
CA ASP A 109 3.69 -0.80 5.22
C ASP A 109 2.72 0.18 4.60
N ILE A 110 1.64 0.57 5.29
CA ILE A 110 0.78 1.69 4.89
C ILE A 110 1.57 3.00 4.81
N ALA A 111 2.42 3.28 5.81
CA ALA A 111 3.26 4.47 5.81
C ALA A 111 4.28 4.45 4.65
N ARG A 112 4.92 3.28 4.41
CA ARG A 112 5.83 3.09 3.27
C ARG A 112 5.11 3.25 1.93
N LEU A 113 3.95 2.63 1.75
CA LEU A 113 3.14 2.74 0.54
C LEU A 113 2.74 4.19 0.26
N GLY A 114 2.37 4.93 1.31
CA GLY A 114 2.06 6.35 1.22
C GLY A 114 3.24 7.24 0.80
N SER A 115 4.48 6.77 0.97
CA SER A 115 5.69 7.50 0.56
C SER A 115 6.07 7.30 -0.91
N VAL A 116 5.49 6.31 -1.59
CA VAL A 116 5.83 5.95 -2.97
C VAL A 116 5.37 7.02 -3.96
N CYS A 117 4.12 7.48 -3.86
CA CYS A 117 3.60 8.53 -4.75
C CYS A 117 2.44 9.31 -4.13
N ARG A 118 2.13 10.49 -4.69
CA ARG A 118 1.07 11.37 -4.21
C ARG A 118 -0.33 10.74 -4.26
N SER A 119 -0.59 9.87 -5.24
CA SER A 119 -1.88 9.17 -5.36
C SER A 119 -2.08 8.20 -4.20
N LEU A 120 -1.10 7.32 -3.97
CA LEU A 120 -1.10 6.36 -2.88
C LEU A 120 -1.07 7.03 -1.51
N HIS A 121 -0.36 8.15 -1.36
CA HIS A 121 -0.39 8.98 -0.14
C HIS A 121 -1.81 9.41 0.23
N LYS A 122 -2.60 9.85 -0.76
CA LYS A 122 -4.00 10.26 -0.54
C LYS A 122 -4.87 9.09 -0.08
N VAL A 123 -4.68 7.90 -0.64
CA VAL A 123 -5.37 6.68 -0.21
C VAL A 123 -4.95 6.30 1.22
N CYS A 124 -3.64 6.25 1.49
CA CYS A 124 -3.08 5.86 2.80
C CYS A 124 -3.41 6.86 3.93
N THR A 125 -3.84 8.07 3.58
CA THR A 125 -4.28 9.10 4.55
C THR A 125 -5.81 9.29 4.53
N SER A 126 -6.54 8.50 3.74
CA SER A 126 -7.99 8.62 3.65
C SER A 126 -8.69 8.15 4.92
N ASP A 127 -9.70 8.89 5.36
CA ASP A 127 -10.46 8.52 6.56
C ASP A 127 -11.22 7.20 6.41
N LEU A 128 -11.61 6.84 5.18
CA LEU A 128 -12.25 5.56 4.89
C LEU A 128 -11.33 4.38 5.23
N LEU A 129 -10.05 4.47 4.84
CA LEU A 129 -9.05 3.45 5.19
C LEU A 129 -8.87 3.37 6.71
N TRP A 130 -8.69 4.51 7.37
CA TRP A 130 -8.44 4.52 8.82
C TRP A 130 -9.66 4.09 9.63
N LYS A 131 -10.88 4.33 9.14
CA LYS A 131 -12.11 3.78 9.71
C LYS A 131 -12.13 2.25 9.62
N ASP A 132 -11.82 1.69 8.46
CA ASP A 132 -11.78 0.24 8.25
C ASP A 132 -10.70 -0.42 9.15
N ILE A 133 -9.51 0.17 9.21
CA ILE A 133 -8.44 -0.28 10.12
C ILE A 133 -8.90 -0.22 11.58
N PHE A 134 -9.55 0.88 11.99
CA PHE A 134 -10.06 1.03 13.36
C PHE A 134 -11.09 -0.05 13.69
N VAL A 135 -12.07 -0.29 12.81
CA VAL A 135 -13.10 -1.33 12.98
C VAL A 135 -12.47 -2.72 13.13
N ARG A 136 -11.44 -3.04 12.33
CA ARG A 136 -10.77 -4.34 12.39
C ARG A 136 -9.96 -4.56 13.67
N HIS A 137 -9.47 -3.49 14.29
CA HIS A 137 -8.60 -3.57 15.47
C HIS A 137 -9.31 -3.23 16.79
N CYS A 138 -10.51 -2.65 16.74
CA CYS A 138 -11.27 -2.24 17.91
C CYS A 138 -12.66 -2.88 17.88
N ASP A 139 -12.91 -3.79 18.82
CA ASP A 139 -14.17 -4.55 18.91
C ASP A 139 -15.40 -3.68 19.25
N THR A 140 -15.20 -2.48 19.82
CA THR A 140 -16.28 -1.59 20.23
C THR A 140 -16.09 -0.18 19.68
N ILE A 141 -17.02 0.24 18.81
CA ILE A 141 -17.10 1.62 18.29
C ILE A 141 -18.22 2.33 19.05
N THR A 142 -17.86 3.14 20.04
CA THR A 142 -18.82 3.94 20.81
C THR A 142 -19.26 5.17 20.01
N GLN A 143 -20.42 5.73 20.36
CA GLN A 143 -20.95 6.92 19.70
C GLN A 143 -19.99 8.13 19.84
N GLU A 144 -19.38 8.31 21.02
CA GLU A 144 -18.36 9.33 21.27
C GLU A 144 -17.15 9.19 20.34
N THR A 145 -16.70 7.96 20.04
CA THR A 145 -15.58 7.75 19.11
C THR A 145 -15.93 8.11 17.67
N LYS A 146 -17.19 7.95 17.26
CA LYS A 146 -17.66 8.38 15.92
C LYS A 146 -17.72 9.90 15.83
N GLU A 147 -18.24 10.56 16.86
CA GLU A 147 -18.31 12.02 16.94
C GLU A 147 -16.91 12.64 16.91
N LEU A 148 -15.99 12.10 17.72
CA LEU A 148 -14.59 12.54 17.72
C LEU A 148 -13.90 12.28 16.36
N ALA A 149 -14.21 11.16 15.71
CA ALA A 149 -13.67 10.86 14.39
C ALA A 149 -14.24 11.77 13.30
N GLN A 150 -15.48 12.23 13.43
CA GLN A 150 -16.07 13.20 12.52
C GLN A 150 -15.41 14.59 12.65
N GLU A 151 -14.98 14.97 13.85
CA GLU A 151 -14.29 16.24 14.09
C GLU A 151 -12.80 16.22 13.72
N LEU A 152 -12.08 15.14 14.07
CA LEU A 152 -10.62 15.09 13.97
C LEU A 152 -10.08 14.18 12.86
N GLY A 153 -10.92 13.28 12.35
CA GLY A 153 -10.57 12.23 11.40
C GLY A 153 -10.13 10.92 12.07
N TRP A 154 -10.46 9.80 11.41
CA TRP A 154 -10.21 8.44 11.94
C TRP A 154 -8.73 8.15 12.17
N LYS A 155 -7.86 8.70 11.32
CA LYS A 155 -6.40 8.56 11.48
C LYS A 155 -5.93 9.13 12.82
N LYS A 156 -6.37 10.35 13.16
CA LYS A 156 -5.96 10.99 14.42
C LYS A 156 -6.52 10.23 15.60
N VAL A 157 -7.81 9.90 15.58
CA VAL A 157 -8.46 9.13 16.66
C VAL A 157 -7.76 7.80 16.91
N PHE A 158 -7.37 7.08 15.85
CA PHE A 158 -6.63 5.82 15.96
C PHE A 158 -5.29 6.00 16.72
N PHE A 159 -4.49 7.01 16.35
CA PHE A 159 -3.24 7.28 17.05
C PHE A 159 -3.45 7.82 18.46
N THR A 160 -4.43 8.69 18.68
CA THR A 160 -4.74 9.21 20.03
C THR A 160 -5.17 8.10 20.97
N ASN A 161 -6.02 7.16 20.51
CA ASN A 161 -6.47 6.03 21.30
C ASN A 161 -5.30 5.08 21.62
N LYS A 162 -4.42 4.79 20.64
CA LYS A 162 -3.20 3.99 20.87
C LYS A 162 -2.25 4.65 21.87
N ILE A 163 -2.05 5.96 21.77
CA ILE A 163 -1.21 6.73 22.71
C ILE A 163 -1.85 6.77 24.10
N GLN A 164 -3.17 6.98 24.20
CA GLN A 164 -3.91 6.95 25.46
C GLN A 164 -3.76 5.59 26.15
N LEU A 165 -3.93 4.49 25.41
CA LEU A 165 -3.71 3.13 25.91
C LEU A 165 -2.27 2.92 26.40
N GLN A 166 -1.27 3.39 25.66
CA GLN A 166 0.14 3.31 26.09
C GLN A 166 0.41 4.10 27.37
N VAL A 167 -0.13 5.31 27.50
CA VAL A 167 0.01 6.14 28.71
C VAL A 167 -0.65 5.48 29.91
N GLN A 168 -1.85 4.91 29.75
CA GLN A 168 -2.53 4.19 30.83
C GLN A 168 -1.74 2.94 31.27
N MET A 169 -1.21 2.18 30.32
CA MET A 169 -0.38 1.00 30.61
C MET A 169 0.91 1.38 31.34
N ARG A 170 1.55 2.50 30.97
CA ARG A 170 2.72 3.04 31.68
C ARG A 170 2.39 3.44 33.11
N ARG A 171 1.30 4.21 33.31
CA ARG A 171 0.83 4.61 34.65
C ARG A 171 0.52 3.40 35.52
N ARG A 172 -0.04 2.32 34.96
CA ARG A 172 -0.30 1.06 35.67
C ARG A 172 0.99 0.35 36.09
N LYS A 173 1.99 0.26 35.20
CA LYS A 173 3.32 -0.30 35.54
C LYS A 173 4.01 0.51 36.64
N GLU A 174 3.96 1.83 36.57
CA GLU A 174 4.52 2.74 37.58
C GLU A 174 3.84 2.54 38.95
N ARG A 175 2.49 2.47 38.99
CA ARG A 175 1.74 2.15 40.22
C ARG A 175 2.10 0.79 40.81
N HIS A 176 2.14 -0.25 39.98
CA HIS A 176 2.51 -1.60 40.42
C HIS A 176 3.95 -1.64 40.96
N SER A 177 4.89 -0.93 40.32
CA SER A 177 6.27 -0.80 40.82
C SER A 177 6.36 -0.03 42.15
N ALA A 178 5.49 0.96 42.36
CA ALA A 178 5.42 1.71 43.61
C ALA A 178 4.79 0.89 44.76
N GLU A 179 3.82 0.03 44.45
CA GLU A 179 3.22 -0.91 45.41
C GLU A 179 4.21 -2.00 45.84
N LEU A 180 5.00 -2.54 44.91
CA LEU A 180 6.09 -3.48 45.21
C LEU A 180 7.15 -2.87 46.14
N LYS A 181 7.44 -1.57 46.00
CA LYS A 181 8.39 -0.86 46.88
C LYS A 181 7.80 -0.50 48.25
N LYS A 182 6.47 -0.45 48.40
CA LYS A 182 5.78 -0.14 49.66
C LYS A 182 5.50 -1.38 50.53
N LYS A 183 5.62 -2.59 49.98
CA LYS A 183 5.46 -3.82 50.78
C LYS A 183 6.68 -3.95 51.70
N PRO A 184 6.53 -3.85 53.03
CA PRO A 184 7.66 -4.00 53.94
C PRO A 184 8.20 -5.43 53.81
N ALA A 185 9.53 -5.57 53.92
CA ALA A 185 10.18 -6.88 54.01
C ALA A 185 9.51 -7.69 55.14
N PRO A 186 9.32 -9.02 54.99
CA PRO A 186 8.78 -9.85 56.05
C PRO A 186 9.59 -9.59 57.32
N ARG A 187 8.92 -9.19 58.41
CA ARG A 187 9.57 -9.08 59.71
C ARG A 187 10.12 -10.46 60.04
N GLU A 188 11.43 -10.57 60.16
CA GLU A 188 12.06 -11.72 60.79
C GLU A 188 11.44 -11.87 62.19
N GLU A 189 10.63 -12.92 62.37
CA GLU A 189 10.15 -13.34 63.68
C GLU A 189 11.37 -13.75 64.50
N LYS A 190 11.81 -12.87 65.41
CA LYS A 190 12.74 -13.24 66.45
C LYS A 190 12.06 -14.25 67.36
N ILE A 191 12.51 -15.49 67.27
CA ILE A 191 12.13 -16.60 68.16
C ILE A 191 12.46 -16.18 69.61
N PRO A 192 11.51 -16.23 70.56
CA PRO A 192 11.80 -15.90 71.96
C PRO A 192 12.69 -16.98 72.57
N GLN A 193 13.85 -16.59 73.11
CA GLN A 193 14.58 -17.42 74.05
C GLN A 193 13.91 -17.32 75.43
N THR A 194 12.92 -18.18 75.68
CA THR A 194 12.42 -18.42 77.05
C THR A 194 13.26 -19.48 77.74
N PHE A 195 13.76 -19.09 78.91
CA PHE A 195 14.39 -19.92 79.94
C PHE A 195 13.68 -21.26 80.15
N VAL A 196 14.47 -22.34 80.25
CA VAL A 196 14.07 -23.54 81.00
C VAL A 196 15.07 -23.72 82.14
N THR A 197 14.59 -23.48 83.34
CA THR A 197 15.17 -23.91 84.61
C THR A 197 15.04 -25.43 84.70
N GLN A 198 16.14 -26.16 84.98
CA GLN A 198 16.06 -27.38 85.78
C GLN A 198 17.25 -27.46 86.74
N THR A 199 16.94 -27.19 88.00
CA THR A 199 17.63 -27.69 89.18
C THR A 199 17.26 -29.16 89.38
N ASN A 200 18.26 -30.03 89.59
CA ASN A 200 18.34 -31.07 90.64
C ASN A 200 19.03 -32.35 90.16
N GLY A 201 20.00 -32.79 90.99
CA GLY A 201 20.64 -34.09 90.88
C GLY A 201 21.75 -34.25 91.93
N HIS A 202 21.40 -34.21 93.22
CA HIS A 202 22.26 -34.70 94.31
C HIS A 202 21.91 -36.17 94.56
N GLY A 203 22.91 -37.06 94.66
CA GLY A 203 22.69 -38.43 95.14
C GLY A 203 23.89 -39.37 94.99
N LEU A 204 24.67 -39.43 96.07
CA LEU A 204 25.65 -40.46 96.50
C LEU A 204 27.00 -40.57 95.76
#